data_AF-A0A4Q3L7Q8-F1
#
_entry.id   AF-A0A4Q3L7Q8-F1
#
_cell.length_a   1.000
_cell.length_b   1.000
_cell.length_c   1.000
_cell.angle_alpha   90.00
_cell.angle_beta   90.00
_cell.angle_gamma   90.00
#
_symmetry.space_group_name_H-M   'P 1'
#
loop_
_entity.id
_entity.type
_entity.pdbx_description
1 polymer ?
#
loop_
_entity_poly.entity_id
_entity_poly.type
_entity_poly.pdbx_seq_one_letter_code
_entity_poly.pdbx_strand_id
1 'polypeptide(L)'
;MQVNRCLTRADWIVLLFPQIRHQIGALLDAAYAYYQTPLPKHVRDKYVAQLMDLDVAVEEVNFAIDHYHLQAPPPNQTKKPPIPYQLIAILRPQPSLEAEANQIASVIWAAIGACGYNNPDKARAMMGETGWQVVRLMGSWEEVCSSAKQSDINLWHAQLRDRARGIIVRAQDAERMQQIEGVRAFVREITKDATNSPMRAGVLAVGDVIQNLGLSHAR
;
A
#
# COMPACT_ATOMS: atom_id res chain seq x y z
N MET A 1 39.87 -18.66 27.46
CA MET A 1 39.65 -17.80 26.29
C MET A 1 38.31 -18.14 25.68
N GLN A 2 37.27 -17.34 25.97
CA GLN A 2 35.97 -17.50 25.31
C GLN A 2 36.04 -16.81 23.94
N VAL A 3 35.84 -17.58 22.88
CA VAL A 3 35.79 -17.06 21.51
C VAL A 3 34.43 -16.39 21.33
N ASN A 4 34.40 -15.06 21.33
CA ASN A 4 33.22 -14.29 20.95
C ASN A 4 32.92 -14.55 19.47
N ARG A 5 32.03 -15.49 19.18
CA ARG A 5 31.47 -15.64 17.83
C ARG A 5 30.53 -14.46 17.58
N CYS A 6 30.89 -13.58 16.65
CA CYS A 6 29.97 -12.60 16.10
C CYS A 6 28.82 -13.37 15.42
N LEU A 7 27.62 -13.31 16.02
CA LEU A 7 26.40 -13.82 15.41
C LEU A 7 26.14 -13.09 14.10
N THR A 8 25.93 -13.85 13.03
CA THR A 8 25.61 -13.30 11.72
C THR A 8 24.15 -12.86 11.69
N ARG A 9 23.75 -11.98 10.75
CA ARG A 9 22.35 -11.55 10.57
C ARG A 9 21.39 -12.74 10.41
N ALA A 10 21.85 -13.86 9.86
CA ALA A 10 21.08 -15.10 9.74
C ALA A 10 20.82 -15.79 11.10
N ASP A 11 21.79 -15.73 12.02
CA ASP A 11 21.64 -16.32 13.36
C ASP A 11 20.64 -15.52 14.23
N TRP A 12 20.59 -14.20 14.05
CA TRP A 12 19.60 -13.33 14.70
C TRP A 12 18.17 -13.62 14.21
N ILE A 13 17.99 -13.94 12.92
CA ILE A 13 16.69 -14.28 12.33
C ILE A 13 16.15 -15.59 12.96
N VAL A 14 16.99 -16.59 13.20
CA VAL A 14 16.52 -17.88 13.75
C VAL A 14 16.13 -17.78 15.23
N LEU A 15 16.84 -16.95 16.01
CA LEU A 15 16.65 -16.89 17.46
C LEU A 15 15.60 -15.86 17.92
N LEU A 16 15.50 -14.69 17.26
CA LEU A 16 14.58 -13.63 17.68
C LEU A 16 13.19 -13.73 17.06
N PHE A 17 13.06 -14.32 15.87
CA PHE A 17 11.76 -14.40 15.18
C PHE A 17 10.68 -15.09 16.00
N PRO A 18 10.93 -16.23 16.68
CA PRO A 18 9.91 -16.86 17.52
C PRO A 18 9.48 -15.97 18.69
N GLN A 19 10.42 -15.22 19.28
CA GLN A 19 10.14 -14.34 20.41
C GLN A 19 9.31 -13.13 19.99
N ILE A 20 9.69 -12.45 18.90
CA ILE A 20 8.94 -11.32 18.34
C ILE A 20 7.52 -11.78 17.95
N ARG A 21 7.41 -12.94 17.29
CA ARG A 21 6.13 -13.55 16.92
C ARG A 21 5.22 -13.76 18.13
N HIS A 22 5.77 -14.30 19.21
CA HIS A 22 5.03 -14.53 20.45
C HIS A 22 4.59 -13.22 21.10
N GLN A 23 5.47 -12.20 21.14
CA GLN A 23 5.17 -10.89 21.71
C GLN A 23 4.06 -10.16 20.94
N ILE A 24 4.13 -10.13 19.60
CA ILE A 24 3.06 -9.56 18.77
C ILE A 24 1.74 -10.32 18.99
N GLY A 25 1.80 -11.66 19.07
CA GLY A 25 0.62 -12.48 19.36
C GLY A 25 -0.03 -12.13 20.71
N ALA A 26 0.78 -11.93 21.75
CA ALA A 26 0.30 -11.54 23.07
C ALA A 26 -0.34 -10.13 23.08
N LEU A 27 0.23 -9.17 22.33
CA LEU A 27 -0.37 -7.85 22.18
C LEU A 27 -1.74 -7.91 21.49
N LEU A 28 -1.87 -8.71 20.43
CA LEU A 28 -3.15 -8.91 19.75
C LEU A 28 -4.17 -9.58 20.66
N ASP A 29 -3.78 -10.61 21.41
CA ASP A 29 -4.67 -11.29 22.35
C ASP A 29 -5.17 -10.32 23.45
N ALA A 30 -4.29 -9.45 23.97
CA ALA A 30 -4.66 -8.41 24.93
C ALA A 30 -5.60 -7.37 24.33
N ALA A 31 -5.33 -6.90 23.12
CA ALA A 31 -6.20 -5.95 22.41
C ALA A 31 -7.58 -6.55 22.16
N TYR A 32 -7.68 -7.80 21.73
CA TYR A 32 -8.95 -8.47 21.48
C TYR A 32 -9.73 -8.79 22.77
N ALA A 33 -9.02 -9.11 23.86
CA ALA A 33 -9.61 -9.28 25.18
C ALA A 33 -10.28 -7.99 25.71
N TYR A 34 -9.70 -6.82 25.44
CA TYR A 34 -10.31 -5.52 25.77
C TYR A 34 -11.71 -5.35 25.16
N TYR A 35 -11.94 -5.88 23.96
CA TYR A 35 -13.25 -5.87 23.28
C TYR A 35 -14.11 -7.10 23.59
N GLN A 36 -13.75 -7.91 24.59
CA GLN A 36 -14.47 -9.13 24.97
C GLN A 36 -14.68 -10.12 23.80
N THR A 37 -13.79 -10.07 22.80
CA THR A 37 -13.88 -10.87 21.58
C THR A 37 -12.59 -11.69 21.48
N PRO A 38 -12.46 -12.85 22.13
CA PRO A 38 -11.21 -13.60 22.11
C PRO A 38 -10.83 -14.00 20.67
N LEU A 39 -9.56 -13.83 20.32
CA LEU A 39 -9.05 -14.10 18.98
C LEU A 39 -8.75 -15.60 18.80
N PRO A 40 -9.38 -16.29 17.84
CA PRO A 40 -9.04 -17.69 17.58
C PRO A 40 -7.58 -17.82 17.13
N LYS A 41 -6.88 -18.85 17.63
CA LYS A 41 -5.44 -19.07 17.36
C LYS A 41 -5.06 -18.98 15.89
N HIS A 42 -5.84 -19.60 14.99
CA HIS A 42 -5.55 -19.59 13.56
C HIS A 42 -5.67 -18.18 12.93
N VAL A 43 -6.57 -17.32 13.43
CA VAL A 43 -6.70 -15.92 12.99
C VAL A 43 -5.54 -15.10 13.55
N ARG A 44 -5.20 -15.30 14.82
CA ARG A 44 -4.03 -14.67 15.45
C ARG A 44 -2.76 -14.96 14.67
N ASP A 45 -2.49 -16.22 14.35
CA ASP A 45 -1.28 -16.61 13.65
C ASP A 45 -1.21 -15.98 12.25
N LYS A 46 -2.35 -15.80 11.57
CA LYS A 46 -2.46 -15.05 10.31
C LYS A 46 -2.17 -13.56 10.50
N TYR A 47 -2.71 -12.94 11.54
CA TYR A 47 -2.51 -11.52 11.82
C TYR A 47 -1.06 -11.22 12.19
N VAL A 48 -0.44 -12.07 13.01
CA VAL A 48 0.98 -11.96 13.35
C VAL A 48 1.83 -12.07 12.08
N ALA A 49 1.54 -13.01 11.18
CA ALA A 49 2.27 -13.12 9.92
C ALA A 49 2.18 -11.83 9.09
N GLN A 50 0.99 -11.26 8.93
CA GLN A 50 0.79 -10.00 8.19
C GLN A 50 1.55 -8.81 8.79
N LEU A 51 1.66 -8.73 10.12
CA LEU A 51 2.43 -7.67 10.77
C LEU A 51 3.94 -7.92 10.67
N MET A 52 4.39 -9.17 10.72
CA MET A 52 5.80 -9.53 10.55
C MET A 52 6.32 -9.25 9.14
N ASP A 53 5.47 -9.30 8.12
CA ASP A 53 5.84 -8.97 6.73
C ASP A 53 6.29 -7.49 6.55
N LEU A 54 6.01 -6.62 7.54
CA LEU A 54 6.37 -5.19 7.50
C LEU A 54 7.71 -4.86 8.17
N ASP A 55 8.41 -5.84 8.73
CA ASP A 55 9.66 -5.66 9.48
C ASP A 55 9.53 -4.61 10.61
N VAL A 56 8.39 -4.64 11.32
CA VAL A 56 8.06 -3.69 12.40
C VAL A 56 8.50 -4.22 13.76
N ALA A 57 8.93 -3.30 14.63
CA ALA A 57 9.24 -3.62 16.02
C ALA A 57 7.97 -3.86 16.85
N VAL A 58 8.09 -4.60 17.95
CA VAL A 58 6.97 -4.92 18.85
C VAL A 58 6.36 -3.65 19.45
N GLU A 59 7.20 -2.68 19.77
CA GLU A 59 6.83 -1.38 20.34
C GLU A 59 5.99 -0.56 19.35
N GLU A 60 6.31 -0.64 18.05
CA GLU A 60 5.52 0.01 17.00
C GLU A 60 4.13 -0.59 16.90
N VAL A 61 4.01 -1.93 16.97
CA VAL A 61 2.71 -2.61 17.00
C VAL A 61 1.90 -2.18 18.23
N ASN A 62 2.53 -2.10 19.40
CA ASN A 62 1.87 -1.61 20.61
C ASN A 62 1.38 -0.16 20.44
N PHE A 63 2.23 0.73 19.93
CA PHE A 63 1.87 2.11 19.61
C PHE A 63 0.66 2.17 18.66
N ALA A 64 0.62 1.33 17.62
CA ALA A 64 -0.49 1.31 16.67
C ALA A 64 -1.81 0.85 17.31
N ILE A 65 -1.75 -0.14 18.21
CA ILE A 65 -2.90 -0.61 18.99
C ILE A 65 -3.42 0.51 19.90
N ASP A 66 -2.53 1.17 20.64
CA ASP A 66 -2.88 2.27 21.53
C ASP A 66 -3.48 3.45 20.75
N HIS A 67 -2.86 3.82 19.63
CA HIS A 67 -3.37 4.86 18.76
C HIS A 67 -4.76 4.51 18.20
N TYR A 68 -4.95 3.25 17.77
CA TYR A 68 -6.25 2.77 17.34
C TYR A 68 -7.29 2.90 18.45
N HIS A 69 -6.96 2.54 19.70
CA HIS A 69 -7.86 2.65 20.85
C HIS A 69 -8.28 4.10 21.16
N LEU A 70 -7.49 5.10 20.79
CA LEU A 70 -7.82 6.51 20.98
C LEU A 70 -8.73 7.10 19.89
N GLN A 71 -8.80 6.49 18.71
CA GLN A 71 -9.64 7.00 17.62
C GLN A 71 -11.14 6.88 17.93
N ALA A 72 -11.91 7.94 17.69
CA ALA A 72 -13.37 7.88 17.82
C ALA A 72 -13.95 6.90 16.78
N PRO A 73 -14.93 6.05 17.14
CA PRO A 73 -15.61 5.23 16.15
C PRO A 73 -16.40 6.11 15.16
N PRO A 74 -16.69 5.62 13.94
CA PRO A 74 -17.59 6.30 13.02
C PRO A 74 -18.95 6.58 13.67
N PRO A 75 -19.66 7.65 13.25
CA PRO A 75 -21.00 7.94 13.76
C PRO A 75 -21.91 6.71 13.64
N ASN A 76 -22.63 6.39 14.71
CA ASN A 76 -23.56 5.26 14.79
C ASN A 76 -22.92 3.85 14.70
N GLN A 77 -21.61 3.71 14.99
CA GLN A 77 -20.95 2.41 15.01
C GLN A 77 -20.29 2.13 16.35
N THR A 78 -20.37 0.87 16.81
CA THR A 78 -19.58 0.40 17.95
C THR A 78 -18.15 0.13 17.51
N LYS A 79 -17.18 0.53 18.33
CA LYS A 79 -15.76 0.27 18.08
C LYS A 79 -15.48 -1.23 18.15
N LYS A 80 -14.82 -1.76 17.13
CA LYS A 80 -14.42 -3.17 17.04
C LYS A 80 -12.92 -3.32 17.33
N PRO A 81 -12.43 -4.53 17.66
CA PRO A 81 -11.01 -4.76 17.79
C PRO A 81 -10.27 -4.49 16.47
N PRO A 82 -9.01 -4.01 16.53
CA PRO A 82 -8.24 -3.68 15.34
C PRO A 82 -7.90 -4.93 14.53
N ILE A 83 -8.13 -4.87 13.22
CA ILE A 83 -7.60 -5.85 12.27
C ILE A 83 -6.22 -5.38 11.76
N PRO A 84 -5.35 -6.28 11.25
CA PRO A 84 -4.01 -5.92 10.80
C PRO A 84 -4.02 -4.75 9.83
N TYR A 85 -4.90 -4.75 8.82
CA TYR A 85 -5.01 -3.63 7.87
C TYR A 85 -5.15 -2.25 8.54
N GLN A 86 -5.88 -2.14 9.65
CA GLN A 86 -6.02 -0.88 10.39
C GLN A 86 -4.74 -0.50 11.13
N LEU A 87 -4.05 -1.47 11.73
CA LEU A 87 -2.76 -1.23 12.37
C LEU A 87 -1.68 -0.85 11.35
N ILE A 88 -1.67 -1.53 10.20
CA ILE A 88 -0.77 -1.23 9.08
C ILE A 88 -1.01 0.18 8.57
N ALA A 89 -2.26 0.63 8.44
CA ALA A 89 -2.57 1.99 8.03
C ALA A 89 -2.07 3.07 9.02
N ILE A 90 -1.96 2.74 10.32
CA ILE A 90 -1.37 3.63 11.34
C ILE A 90 0.16 3.61 11.26
N LEU A 91 0.76 2.42 11.11
CA LEU A 91 2.21 2.22 11.04
C LEU A 91 2.84 2.76 9.76
N ARG A 92 2.15 2.57 8.64
CA ARG A 92 2.57 2.94 7.29
C ARG A 92 1.44 3.76 6.67
N PRO A 93 1.24 5.02 7.12
CA PRO A 93 0.21 5.86 6.57
C PRO A 93 0.48 6.09 5.08
N GLN A 94 -0.37 5.53 4.24
CA GLN A 94 -0.34 5.82 2.82
C GLN A 94 -1.11 7.11 2.57
N PRO A 95 -0.56 8.06 1.80
CA PRO A 95 -1.33 9.23 1.40
C PRO A 95 -2.58 8.76 0.68
N SER A 96 -3.71 9.39 0.97
CA SER A 96 -4.90 9.14 0.17
C SER A 96 -4.63 9.55 -1.27
N LEU A 97 -5.32 8.91 -2.23
CA LEU A 97 -5.25 9.27 -3.65
C LEU A 97 -5.43 10.79 -3.86
N GLU A 98 -6.36 11.38 -3.12
CA GLU A 98 -6.64 12.82 -3.16
C GLU A 98 -5.47 13.64 -2.58
N ALA A 99 -4.86 13.20 -1.48
CA ALA A 99 -3.70 13.88 -0.90
C ALA A 99 -2.48 13.83 -1.85
N GLU A 100 -2.22 12.68 -2.46
CA GLU A 100 -1.13 12.53 -3.44
C GLU A 100 -1.35 13.40 -4.69
N ALA A 101 -2.57 13.37 -5.25
CA ALA A 101 -2.92 14.23 -6.39
C ALA A 101 -2.80 15.73 -6.07
N ASN A 102 -3.22 16.15 -4.87
CA ASN A 102 -3.06 17.52 -4.38
C ASN A 102 -1.60 17.91 -4.21
N GLN A 103 -0.76 16.99 -3.71
CA GLN A 103 0.66 17.23 -3.57
C GLN A 103 1.31 17.43 -4.95
N ILE A 104 1.00 16.58 -5.93
CA ILE A 104 1.51 16.71 -7.30
C ILE A 104 1.09 18.05 -7.91
N ALA A 105 -0.19 18.42 -7.81
CA ALA A 105 -0.69 19.70 -8.32
C ALA A 105 0.04 20.90 -7.70
N SER A 106 0.24 20.86 -6.38
CA SER A 106 0.96 21.90 -5.64
C SER A 106 2.42 22.02 -6.06
N VAL A 107 3.10 20.89 -6.29
CA VAL A 107 4.49 20.87 -6.74
C VAL A 107 4.62 21.41 -8.17
N ILE A 108 3.71 21.05 -9.08
CA ILE A 108 3.70 21.61 -10.44
C ILE A 108 3.52 23.14 -10.38
N TRP A 109 2.57 23.62 -9.58
CA TRP A 109 2.35 25.06 -9.43
C TRP A 109 3.58 25.79 -8.87
N ALA A 110 4.22 25.22 -7.85
CA ALA A 110 5.47 25.76 -7.30
C ALA A 110 6.60 25.76 -8.34
N ALA A 111 6.70 24.72 -9.17
CA ALA A 111 7.69 24.62 -10.23
C ALA A 111 7.51 25.70 -11.30
N ILE A 112 6.27 26.11 -11.63
CA ILE A 112 5.99 27.19 -12.60
C ILE A 112 6.66 28.48 -12.13
N GLY A 113 6.47 28.84 -10.85
CA GLY A 113 7.08 30.04 -10.26
C GLY A 113 8.60 29.93 -10.08
N ALA A 114 9.12 28.75 -9.74
CA ALA A 114 10.53 28.56 -9.41
C ALA A 114 11.45 28.34 -10.62
N CYS A 115 10.94 27.75 -11.70
CA CYS A 115 11.74 27.37 -12.87
C CYS A 115 11.51 28.27 -14.07
N GLY A 116 10.29 28.83 -14.21
CA GLY A 116 9.89 29.54 -15.42
C GLY A 116 9.79 28.64 -16.65
N TYR A 117 9.37 29.21 -17.78
CA TYR A 117 9.14 28.47 -19.03
C TYR A 117 10.44 27.90 -19.64
N ASN A 118 11.58 28.54 -19.38
CA ASN A 118 12.85 28.25 -20.05
C ASN A 118 13.67 27.11 -19.42
N ASN A 119 13.23 26.54 -18.29
CA ASN A 119 13.98 25.50 -17.58
C ASN A 119 13.14 24.22 -17.37
N PRO A 120 12.71 23.53 -18.45
CA PRO A 120 11.86 22.34 -18.34
C PRO A 120 12.55 21.18 -17.61
N ASP A 121 13.86 20.98 -17.77
CA ASP A 121 14.59 19.89 -17.11
C ASP A 121 14.63 20.07 -15.59
N LYS A 122 14.83 21.31 -15.13
CA LYS A 122 14.79 21.65 -13.70
C LYS A 122 13.39 21.45 -13.13
N ALA A 123 12.37 21.85 -13.89
CA ALA A 123 10.98 21.64 -13.50
C ALA A 123 10.66 20.14 -13.36
N ARG A 124 11.05 19.33 -14.36
CA ARG A 124 10.88 17.87 -14.35
C ARG A 124 11.58 17.23 -13.15
N ALA A 125 12.81 17.63 -12.85
CA ALA A 125 13.55 17.13 -11.68
C ALA A 125 12.84 17.47 -10.36
N MET A 126 12.22 18.65 -10.26
CA MET A 126 11.48 19.09 -9.08
C MET A 126 10.16 18.35 -8.89
N MET A 127 9.40 18.12 -9.96
CA MET A 127 8.06 17.51 -9.89
C MET A 127 8.06 15.98 -9.99
N GLY A 128 9.17 15.39 -10.43
CA GLY A 128 9.26 13.96 -10.69
C GLY A 128 8.49 13.52 -11.94
N GLU A 129 8.57 12.23 -12.26
CA GLU A 129 8.02 11.70 -13.51
C GLU A 129 6.49 11.79 -13.56
N THR A 130 5.80 11.52 -12.46
CA THR A 130 4.33 11.59 -12.40
C THR A 130 3.84 13.01 -12.65
N GLY A 131 4.46 14.03 -12.02
CA GLY A 131 4.13 15.43 -12.27
C GLY A 131 4.42 15.84 -13.71
N TRP A 132 5.53 15.36 -14.28
CA TRP A 132 5.88 15.62 -15.66
C TRP A 132 4.89 15.02 -16.66
N GLN A 133 4.37 13.82 -16.38
CA GLN A 133 3.31 13.22 -17.19
C GLN A 133 2.03 14.06 -17.16
N VAL A 134 1.67 14.66 -16.02
CA VAL A 134 0.54 15.61 -15.96
C VAL A 134 0.76 16.77 -16.93
N VAL A 135 1.95 17.39 -16.90
CA VAL A 135 2.30 18.50 -17.80
C VAL A 135 2.16 18.08 -19.26
N ARG A 136 2.66 16.89 -19.63
CA ARG A 136 2.54 16.37 -21.00
C ARG A 136 1.08 16.14 -21.42
N LEU A 137 0.21 15.72 -20.51
CA LEU A 137 -1.22 15.58 -20.81
C LEU A 137 -1.94 16.92 -20.98
N MET A 138 -1.37 18.00 -20.43
CA MET A 138 -1.85 19.35 -20.63
C MET A 138 -1.28 20.03 -21.88
N GLY A 139 -0.37 19.36 -22.59
CA GLY A 139 0.24 19.82 -23.83
C GLY A 139 1.77 19.86 -23.74
N SER A 140 2.33 20.96 -23.21
CA SER A 140 3.76 21.10 -22.95
C SER A 140 4.05 21.98 -21.73
N TRP A 141 5.30 21.96 -21.25
CA TRP A 141 5.73 22.85 -20.15
C TRP A 141 5.54 24.33 -20.52
N GLU A 142 5.88 24.70 -21.75
CA GLU A 142 5.73 26.08 -22.24
C GLU A 142 4.25 26.50 -22.23
N GLU A 143 3.35 25.66 -22.73
CA GLU A 143 1.91 25.94 -22.75
C GLU A 143 1.31 26.04 -21.35
N VAL A 144 1.75 25.18 -20.43
CA VAL A 144 1.34 25.26 -19.01
C VAL A 144 1.83 26.58 -18.41
N CYS A 145 3.08 26.98 -18.63
CA CYS A 145 3.61 28.25 -18.13
C CYS A 145 2.94 29.48 -18.75
N SER A 146 2.59 29.45 -20.04
CA SER A 146 1.94 30.58 -20.71
C SER A 146 0.48 30.74 -20.32
N SER A 147 -0.19 29.64 -19.97
CA SER A 147 -1.63 29.60 -19.71
C SER A 147 -1.97 29.72 -18.22
N ALA A 148 -1.05 29.33 -17.33
CA ALA A 148 -1.21 29.44 -15.88
C ALA A 148 -1.14 30.90 -15.44
N LYS A 149 -2.29 31.47 -15.06
CA LYS A 149 -2.41 32.82 -14.50
C LYS A 149 -2.70 32.77 -13.02
N GLN A 150 -2.12 33.71 -12.26
CA GLN A 150 -2.33 33.81 -10.81
C GLN A 150 -3.82 34.02 -10.44
N SER A 151 -4.59 34.69 -11.30
CA SER A 151 -6.04 34.89 -11.10
C SER A 151 -6.84 33.59 -11.10
N ASP A 152 -6.32 32.55 -11.75
CA ASP A 152 -7.03 31.30 -12.03
C ASP A 152 -6.43 30.13 -11.25
N ILE A 153 -5.72 30.42 -10.14
CA ILE A 153 -4.98 29.42 -9.36
C ILE A 153 -5.83 28.23 -8.93
N ASN A 154 -7.07 28.47 -8.47
CA ASN A 154 -7.96 27.41 -8.01
C ASN A 154 -8.41 26.50 -9.16
N LEU A 155 -8.63 27.09 -10.35
CA LEU A 155 -9.01 26.34 -11.54
C LEU A 155 -7.84 25.47 -12.03
N TRP A 156 -6.65 26.05 -12.11
CA TRP A 156 -5.44 25.32 -12.53
C TRP A 156 -5.08 24.22 -11.55
N HIS A 157 -5.13 24.50 -10.25
CA HIS A 157 -4.84 23.51 -9.22
C HIS A 157 -5.83 22.33 -9.31
N ALA A 158 -7.13 22.61 -9.45
CA ALA A 158 -8.14 21.57 -9.64
C ALA A 158 -7.89 20.73 -10.91
N GLN A 159 -7.58 21.37 -12.04
CA GLN A 159 -7.28 20.64 -13.29
C GLN A 159 -6.04 19.76 -13.15
N LEU A 160 -4.96 20.29 -12.57
CA LEU A 160 -3.72 19.55 -12.32
C LEU A 160 -3.96 18.35 -11.42
N ARG A 161 -4.71 18.54 -10.32
CA ARG A 161 -5.08 17.49 -9.38
C ARG A 161 -5.91 16.39 -10.06
N ASP A 162 -6.93 16.76 -10.83
CA ASP A 162 -7.81 15.78 -11.47
C ASP A 162 -7.05 14.95 -12.53
N ARG A 163 -6.12 15.57 -13.25
CA ARG A 163 -5.20 14.87 -14.15
C ARG A 163 -4.24 13.96 -13.41
N ALA A 164 -3.63 14.44 -12.33
CA ALA A 164 -2.73 13.64 -11.47
C ALA A 164 -3.46 12.41 -10.93
N ARG A 165 -4.68 12.58 -10.42
CA ARG A 165 -5.55 11.48 -9.97
C ARG A 165 -5.74 10.43 -11.06
N GLY A 166 -6.08 10.84 -12.27
CA GLY A 166 -6.25 9.92 -13.40
C GLY A 166 -4.96 9.19 -13.79
N ILE A 167 -3.78 9.78 -13.56
CA ILE A 167 -2.50 9.09 -13.79
C ILE A 167 -2.26 8.05 -12.71
N ILE A 168 -2.36 8.39 -11.41
CA ILE A 168 -2.01 7.41 -10.38
C ILE A 168 -3.01 6.25 -10.34
N VAL A 169 -4.31 6.48 -10.60
CA VAL A 169 -5.30 5.38 -10.74
C VAL A 169 -4.89 4.42 -11.86
N ARG A 170 -4.53 4.94 -13.04
CA ARG A 170 -4.10 4.09 -14.17
C ARG A 170 -2.81 3.32 -13.86
N ALA A 171 -1.87 3.93 -13.13
CA ALA A 171 -0.65 3.27 -12.70
C ALA A 171 -0.96 2.12 -11.70
N GLN A 172 -1.82 2.38 -10.72
CA GLN A 172 -2.27 1.38 -9.75
C GLN A 172 -3.04 0.22 -10.42
N ASP A 173 -3.91 0.53 -11.39
CA ASP A 173 -4.64 -0.48 -12.15
C ASP A 173 -3.69 -1.33 -13.00
N ALA A 174 -2.70 -0.72 -13.65
CA ALA A 174 -1.70 -1.45 -14.43
C ALA A 174 -0.87 -2.41 -13.57
N GLU A 175 -0.41 -1.95 -12.38
CA GLU A 175 0.30 -2.79 -11.43
C GLU A 175 -0.55 -3.97 -10.95
N ARG A 176 -1.82 -3.69 -10.59
CA ARG A 176 -2.76 -4.72 -10.16
C ARG A 176 -3.00 -5.76 -11.25
N MET A 177 -3.13 -5.34 -12.50
CA MET A 177 -3.31 -6.25 -13.63
C MET A 177 -2.08 -7.14 -13.83
N GLN A 178 -0.87 -6.58 -13.71
CA GLN A 178 0.37 -7.36 -13.77
C GLN A 178 0.46 -8.40 -12.64
N GLN A 179 0.07 -8.04 -11.41
CA GLN A 179 0.03 -8.99 -10.29
C GLN A 179 -0.97 -10.13 -10.54
N ILE A 180 -2.18 -9.80 -11.01
CA ILE A 180 -3.20 -10.80 -11.35
C ILE A 180 -2.69 -11.75 -12.45
N GLU A 181 -2.00 -11.23 -13.45
CA GLU A 181 -1.45 -12.03 -14.54
C GLU A 181 -0.32 -12.94 -14.06
N GLY A 182 0.53 -12.46 -13.15
CA GLY A 182 1.54 -13.27 -12.46
C GLY A 182 0.91 -14.44 -11.68
N VAL A 183 -0.14 -14.18 -10.90
CA VAL A 183 -0.89 -15.23 -10.17
C VAL A 183 -1.51 -16.23 -11.15
N ARG A 184 -2.10 -15.76 -12.26
CA ARG A 184 -2.67 -16.64 -13.31
C ARG A 184 -1.60 -17.51 -13.97
N ALA A 185 -0.40 -16.97 -14.22
CA ALA A 185 0.71 -17.73 -14.77
C ALA A 185 1.17 -18.83 -13.79
N PHE A 186 1.34 -18.48 -12.52
CA PHE A 186 1.71 -19.41 -11.46
C PHE A 186 0.71 -20.56 -11.30
N VAL A 187 -0.59 -20.24 -11.26
CA VAL A 187 -1.64 -21.26 -11.14
C VAL A 187 -1.67 -22.18 -12.36
N ARG A 188 -1.51 -21.64 -13.58
CA ARG A 188 -1.42 -22.47 -14.80
C ARG A 188 -0.26 -23.46 -14.71
N GLU A 189 0.88 -23.04 -14.17
CA GLU A 189 2.06 -23.90 -14.06
C GLU A 189 1.85 -25.03 -13.04
N ILE A 190 1.35 -24.71 -11.84
CA ILE A 190 0.97 -25.74 -10.84
C ILE A 190 -0.04 -26.73 -11.43
N THR A 191 -1.00 -26.24 -12.21
CA THR A 191 -2.06 -27.10 -12.78
C THR A 191 -1.51 -28.07 -13.83
N LYS A 192 -0.48 -27.69 -14.60
CA LYS A 192 0.18 -28.60 -15.56
C LYS A 192 0.86 -29.76 -14.83
N ASP A 193 1.59 -29.46 -13.75
CA ASP A 193 2.31 -30.46 -12.94
C ASP A 193 1.35 -31.36 -12.15
N ALA A 194 0.17 -30.85 -11.80
CA ALA A 194 -0.86 -31.59 -11.07
C ALA A 194 -1.61 -32.65 -11.90
N THR A 195 -1.30 -32.83 -13.20
CA THR A 195 -1.98 -33.81 -14.07
C THR A 195 -1.90 -35.25 -13.56
N ASN A 196 -0.93 -35.58 -12.70
CA ASN A 196 -0.80 -36.88 -12.02
C ASN A 196 -0.94 -36.84 -10.48
N SER A 197 -1.41 -35.73 -9.90
CA SER A 197 -1.43 -35.53 -8.44
C SER A 197 -2.84 -35.65 -7.83
N PRO A 198 -3.01 -36.27 -6.64
CA PRO A 198 -4.28 -36.33 -5.92
C PRO A 198 -4.85 -34.96 -5.49
N MET A 199 -4.06 -33.88 -5.62
CA MET A 199 -4.50 -32.50 -5.34
C MET A 199 -5.26 -31.80 -6.49
N ARG A 200 -5.50 -32.50 -7.61
CA ARG A 200 -6.09 -31.93 -8.84
C ARG A 200 -7.43 -31.19 -8.61
N ALA A 201 -8.31 -31.70 -7.76
CA ALA A 201 -9.62 -31.08 -7.50
C ALA A 201 -9.50 -29.71 -6.80
N GLY A 202 -8.55 -29.56 -5.87
CA GLY A 202 -8.33 -28.29 -5.16
C GLY A 202 -7.71 -27.23 -6.07
N VAL A 203 -6.79 -27.63 -6.95
CA VAL A 203 -6.13 -26.71 -7.91
C VAL A 203 -7.12 -26.20 -8.97
N LEU A 204 -7.99 -27.08 -9.49
CA LEU A 204 -9.03 -26.69 -10.46
C LEU A 204 -10.05 -25.71 -9.85
N ALA A 205 -10.47 -25.93 -8.60
CA ALA A 205 -11.38 -25.02 -7.90
C ALA A 205 -10.79 -23.60 -7.72
N VAL A 206 -9.48 -23.49 -7.47
CA VAL A 206 -8.79 -22.18 -7.41
C VAL A 206 -8.71 -21.53 -8.79
N GLY A 207 -8.46 -22.32 -9.84
CA GLY A 207 -8.46 -21.86 -11.23
C GLY A 207 -9.79 -21.23 -11.65
N ASP A 208 -10.91 -21.87 -11.32
CA ASP A 208 -12.25 -21.38 -11.64
C ASP A 208 -12.60 -20.08 -10.92
N VAL A 209 -12.21 -19.93 -9.65
CA VAL A 209 -12.39 -18.68 -8.89
C VAL A 209 -11.62 -17.52 -9.54
N ILE A 210 -10.38 -17.76 -9.97
CA ILE A 210 -9.53 -16.73 -10.60
C ILE A 210 -10.05 -16.33 -11.99
N GLN A 211 -10.60 -17.27 -12.77
CA GLN A 211 -11.24 -16.95 -14.06
C GLN A 211 -12.48 -16.06 -13.85
N ASN A 212 -13.27 -16.35 -12.83
CA ASN A 212 -14.49 -15.59 -12.51
C ASN A 212 -14.21 -14.20 -11.93
N LEU A 213 -13.09 -14.02 -11.20
CA LEU A 213 -12.67 -12.70 -10.70
C LEU A 213 -12.34 -11.70 -11.82
N GLY A 214 -12.02 -12.17 -13.04
CA GLY A 214 -11.76 -11.31 -14.21
C GLY A 214 -13.01 -10.87 -14.99
N LEU A 215 -14.13 -11.60 -14.87
CA LEU A 215 -15.37 -11.33 -15.61
C LEU A 215 -16.32 -10.37 -14.88
N SER A 216 -16.05 -10.08 -13.60
CA SER A 216 -16.87 -9.19 -12.78
C SER A 216 -16.65 -7.69 -13.03
N HIS A 217 -15.56 -7.27 -13.69
CA HIS A 217 -15.23 -5.85 -13.92
C HIS A 217 -15.48 -5.37 -15.36
N ALA A 218 -16.08 -6.22 -16.22
CA ALA A 218 -16.43 -5.89 -17.60
C ALA A 218 -17.93 -5.57 -17.80
N ARG A 219 -18.63 -5.12 -16.75
CA ARG A 219 -20.01 -4.61 -16.83
C ARG A 219 -20.11 -3.24 -16.18
#